data_AF-A0A9E6BZ27-F1
#
_entry.id   AF-A0A9E6BZ27-F1
#
_cell.length_a   1.000
_cell.length_b   1.000
_cell.length_c   1.000
_cell.angle_alpha   90.00
_cell.angle_beta   90.00
_cell.angle_gamma   90.00
#
_symmetry.space_group_name_H-M   'P 1'
#
loop_
_entity.id
_entity.type
_entity.pdbx_description
1 polymer ?
#
loop_
_entity_poly.entity_id
_entity_poly.type
_entity_poly.pdbx_seq_one_letter_code
_entity_poly.pdbx_strand_id
1 'polypeptide(L)'
;MRSAYGVALIVGLIALIAWVIAVAASRTDAGNPEQRFGLLGRRVVGALIAFGMGGLSAAYGGWPAWAAIVAAFVAAGAAIWYVGTV
;
A
#
# COMPACT_ATOMS: atom_id res chain seq x y z
N MET A 1 -11.65 1.93 -14.60
CA MET A 1 -11.13 1.02 -13.55
C MET A 1 -9.62 1.00 -13.51
N ARG A 2 -8.92 0.72 -14.63
CA ARG A 2 -7.44 0.71 -14.69
C ARG A 2 -6.77 1.97 -14.15
N SER A 3 -7.28 3.14 -14.51
CA SER A 3 -6.82 4.44 -14.00
C SER A 3 -6.96 4.58 -12.48
N ALA A 4 -8.01 4.02 -11.88
CA ALA A 4 -8.22 4.09 -10.43
C ALA A 4 -7.19 3.25 -9.67
N TYR A 5 -6.84 2.06 -10.17
CA TYR A 5 -5.78 1.23 -9.58
C TYR A 5 -4.40 1.90 -9.72
N GLY A 6 -4.15 2.56 -10.86
CA GLY A 6 -2.93 3.35 -11.09
C GLY A 6 -2.80 4.52 -10.12
N VAL A 7 -3.86 5.29 -9.93
CA VAL A 7 -3.88 6.40 -8.96
C VAL A 7 -3.66 5.88 -7.54
N ALA A 8 -4.32 4.79 -7.15
CA ALA A 8 -4.13 4.17 -5.83
C ALA A 8 -2.67 3.73 -5.61
N LEU A 9 -2.04 3.13 -6.63
CA LEU A 9 -0.63 2.72 -6.58
C LEU A 9 0.30 3.92 -6.43
N ILE A 10 0.11 4.99 -7.21
CA ILE A 10 0.92 6.21 -7.12
C ILE A 10 0.79 6.84 -5.74
N VAL A 11 -0.43 6.96 -5.20
CA VAL A 11 -0.66 7.50 -3.85
C VAL A 11 0.01 6.62 -2.80
N GLY A 12 -0.11 5.29 -2.91
CA GLY A 12 0.57 4.34 -2.02
C GLY A 12 2.09 4.47 -2.09
N LEU A 13 2.64 4.66 -3.28
CA LEU A 13 4.08 4.84 -3.49
C LEU A 13 4.59 6.14 -2.86
N ILE A 14 3.86 7.25 -3.05
CA ILE A 14 4.18 8.54 -2.42
C ILE A 14 4.14 8.41 -0.90
N ALA A 15 3.10 7.74 -0.36
CA ALA A 15 2.98 7.51 1.07
C ALA A 15 4.13 6.66 1.62
N LEU A 16 4.57 5.63 0.88
CA LEU A 16 5.73 4.83 1.25
C LEU A 16 7.02 5.65 1.23
N ILE A 17 7.25 6.44 0.18
CA ILE A 17 8.43 7.30 0.09
C ILE A 17 8.45 8.29 1.26
N ALA A 18 7.33 8.95 1.54
CA ALA A 18 7.20 9.84 2.69
C ALA A 18 7.46 9.12 4.02
N TRP A 19 6.97 7.88 4.17
CA TRP A 19 7.22 7.06 5.35
C TRP A 19 8.71 6.72 5.50
N VAL A 20 9.38 6.30 4.43
CA VAL A 20 10.82 5.99 4.43
C VAL A 20 11.64 7.23 4.77
N ILE A 21 11.31 8.39 4.19
CA ILE A 21 11.97 9.67 4.50
C ILE A 21 11.76 10.03 5.96
N ALA A 22 10.54 9.88 6.49
CA ALA A 22 10.26 10.17 7.90
C ALA A 22 11.02 9.23 8.84
N VAL A 23 11.13 7.93 8.51
CA VAL A 23 11.94 6.98 9.29
C VAL A 23 13.42 7.38 9.25
N ALA A 24 13.94 7.73 8.06
CA ALA A 24 15.32 8.18 7.91
C ALA A 24 15.60 9.46 8.72
N ALA A 25 14.72 10.45 8.63
CA ALA A 25 14.81 11.72 9.38
C ALA A 25 14.67 11.53 10.89
N SER A 26 14.00 10.47 11.34
CA SER A 26 13.87 10.15 12.77
C SER A 26 15.14 9.63 13.42
N ARG A 27 16.11 9.18 12.62
CA ARG A 27 17.46 8.86 13.12
C ARG A 27 18.27 10.10 13.45
N THR A 28 17.81 11.28 13.03
CA THR A 28 18.55 12.55 13.10
C THR A 28 17.87 13.66 13.90
N ASP A 29 16.68 13.43 14.51
CA ASP A 29 15.97 14.29 15.51
C ASP A 29 14.45 14.49 15.25
N ALA A 30 13.91 14.07 14.09
CA ALA A 30 12.49 14.25 13.79
C ALA A 30 11.66 13.03 14.27
N GLY A 31 10.92 13.15 15.37
CA GLY A 31 10.16 12.06 16.03
C GLY A 31 9.68 10.90 15.13
N ASN A 32 9.95 9.67 15.58
CA ASN A 32 9.83 8.44 14.78
C ASN A 32 8.38 8.22 14.26
N PRO A 33 8.15 8.12 12.93
CA PRO A 33 6.83 7.81 12.39
C PRO A 33 6.27 6.47 12.88
N GLU A 34 7.12 5.51 13.27
CA GLU A 34 6.67 4.28 13.95
C GLU A 34 6.08 4.57 15.33
N GLN A 35 6.53 5.60 16.04
CA GLN A 35 5.88 6.01 17.29
C GLN A 35 4.56 6.75 17.04
N ARG A 36 4.45 7.50 15.94
CA ARG A 36 3.27 8.32 15.63
C ARG A 36 2.12 7.55 14.99
N PHE A 37 2.42 6.61 14.10
CA PHE A 37 1.42 5.87 13.32
C PHE A 37 1.56 4.35 13.45
N GLY A 38 2.72 3.87 13.90
CA GLY A 38 2.98 2.47 14.26
C GLY A 38 2.53 1.45 13.24
N LEU A 39 1.98 0.35 13.76
CA LEU A 39 1.50 -0.78 12.98
C LEU A 39 0.37 -0.39 12.01
N LEU A 40 -0.45 0.58 12.39
CA LEU A 40 -1.62 1.00 11.62
C LEU A 40 -1.20 1.77 10.36
N GLY A 41 -0.22 2.66 10.47
CA GLY A 41 0.35 3.36 9.31
C GLY A 41 1.02 2.41 8.31
N ARG A 42 1.80 1.43 8.80
CA ARG A 42 2.43 0.39 7.96
C ARG A 42 1.38 -0.44 7.21
N ARG A 43 0.27 -0.79 7.88
CA ARG A 43 -0.86 -1.52 7.26
C ARG A 43 -1.52 -0.72 6.16
N VAL A 44 -1.77 0.57 6.37
CA VAL A 44 -2.43 1.43 5.37
C VAL A 44 -1.55 1.61 4.13
N VAL A 45 -0.27 1.92 4.31
CA VAL A 45 0.68 2.08 3.19
C VAL A 45 0.82 0.77 2.41
N GLY A 46 1.01 -0.35 3.11
CA GLY A 46 1.09 -1.68 2.49
C GLY A 46 -0.18 -2.05 1.74
N ALA A 47 -1.35 -1.78 2.31
CA ALA A 47 -2.65 -2.03 1.69
C ALA A 47 -2.83 -1.23 0.39
N LEU A 48 -2.46 0.05 0.37
CA LEU A 48 -2.61 0.92 -0.81
C LEU A 48 -1.74 0.44 -1.98
N ILE A 49 -0.49 0.07 -1.71
CA ILE A 49 0.41 -0.45 -2.73
C ILE A 49 -0.09 -1.80 -3.24
N ALA A 50 -0.43 -2.73 -2.34
CA ALA A 50 -0.89 -4.05 -2.72
C ALA A 50 -2.23 -4.01 -3.47
N PHE A 51 -3.15 -3.11 -3.08
CA PHE A 51 -4.40 -2.87 -3.79
C PHE A 51 -4.14 -2.39 -5.22
N GLY A 52 -3.33 -1.34 -5.38
CA GLY A 52 -3.01 -0.79 -6.69
C GLY A 52 -2.32 -1.82 -7.57
N MET A 53 -1.35 -2.56 -7.01
CA MET A 53 -0.56 -3.54 -7.77
C MET A 53 -1.40 -4.76 -8.14
N GLY A 54 -2.15 -5.34 -7.20
CA GLY A 54 -3.05 -6.46 -7.46
C GLY A 54 -4.14 -6.12 -8.48
N GLY A 55 -4.74 -4.93 -8.36
CA GLY A 55 -5.75 -4.44 -9.31
C GLY A 55 -5.20 -4.20 -10.72
N LEU A 56 -4.01 -3.61 -10.84
CA LEU A 56 -3.36 -3.42 -12.15
C LEU A 56 -2.91 -4.75 -12.76
N SER A 57 -2.30 -5.65 -11.98
CA SER A 57 -1.87 -6.96 -12.47
C SER A 57 -3.04 -7.77 -13.03
N ALA A 58 -4.18 -7.80 -12.33
CA ALA A 58 -5.39 -8.46 -12.84
C ALA A 58 -5.97 -7.75 -14.07
N ALA A 59 -6.05 -6.41 -14.06
CA ALA A 59 -6.63 -5.64 -15.15
C ALA A 59 -5.79 -5.63 -16.45
N TYR A 60 -4.47 -5.81 -16.35
CA TYR A 60 -3.56 -6.01 -17.48
C TYR A 60 -3.43 -7.48 -17.88
N GLY A 61 -3.63 -8.41 -16.94
CA GLY A 61 -3.72 -9.85 -17.21
C GLY A 61 -4.99 -10.28 -17.97
N GLY A 62 -5.83 -9.34 -18.39
CA GLY A 62 -7.05 -9.61 -19.16
C GLY A 62 -8.24 -10.07 -18.32
N TRP A 63 -8.17 -9.98 -16.99
CA TRP A 63 -9.25 -10.42 -16.12
C TRP A 63 -10.48 -9.52 -16.24
N PRO A 64 -11.70 -10.08 -16.07
CA PRO A 64 -12.91 -9.28 -16.05
C PRO A 64 -12.89 -8.29 -14.88
N ALA A 65 -13.58 -7.16 -15.05
CA ALA A 65 -13.58 -6.03 -14.12
C ALA A 65 -13.82 -6.41 -12.65
N TRP A 66 -14.82 -7.27 -12.39
CA TRP A 66 -15.15 -7.73 -11.04
C TRP A 66 -14.02 -8.55 -10.41
N ALA A 67 -13.34 -9.40 -11.20
CA ALA A 67 -12.24 -10.23 -10.71
C ALA A 67 -11.01 -9.37 -10.39
N ALA A 68 -10.76 -8.29 -11.15
CA ALA A 68 -9.72 -7.33 -10.83
C ALA A 68 -9.99 -6.57 -9.52
N ILE A 69 -11.26 -6.25 -9.24
CA ILE A 69 -11.66 -5.65 -7.96
C ILE A 69 -11.38 -6.61 -6.81
N VAL A 70 -11.79 -7.88 -6.95
CA VAL A 70 -11.54 -8.92 -5.94
C VAL A 70 -10.04 -9.11 -5.71
N ALA A 71 -9.25 -9.21 -6.78
CA ALA A 71 -7.80 -9.36 -6.69
C ALA A 71 -7.14 -8.18 -5.96
N ALA A 72 -7.58 -6.94 -6.23
CA ALA A 72 -7.09 -5.75 -5.54
C ALA A 72 -7.36 -5.80 -4.03
N PHE A 73 -8.59 -6.14 -3.62
CA PHE A 73 -8.93 -6.22 -2.20
C PHE A 73 -8.26 -7.41 -1.49
N VAL A 74 -8.12 -8.55 -2.16
CA VAL A 74 -7.40 -9.71 -1.61
C VAL A 74 -5.92 -9.37 -1.39
N ALA A 75 -5.28 -8.71 -2.36
CA ALA A 75 -3.89 -8.27 -2.20
C ALA A 75 -3.74 -7.26 -1.05
N ALA A 76 -4.66 -6.30 -0.93
CA ALA A 76 -4.69 -5.35 0.18
C ALA A 76 -4.84 -6.06 1.54
N GLY A 77 -5.77 -7.00 1.64
CA GLY A 77 -6.01 -7.79 2.85
C GLY A 77 -4.79 -8.65 3.23
N ALA A 78 -4.17 -9.28 2.24
CA ALA A 78 -2.94 -10.07 2.43
C ALA A 78 -1.79 -9.18 2.95
N ALA A 79 -1.64 -7.96 2.44
CA ALA A 79 -0.63 -7.02 2.92
C ALA A 79 -0.90 -6.56 4.37
N ILE A 80 -2.15 -6.28 4.72
CA ILE A 80 -2.54 -5.92 6.10
C ILE A 80 -2.22 -7.06 7.07
N TRP A 81 -2.57 -8.30 6.67
CA TRP A 81 -2.29 -9.49 7.46
C TRP A 81 -0.78 -9.71 7.62
N TYR A 82 -0.01 -9.66 6.53
CA TYR A 82 1.44 -9.83 6.55
C TYR A 82 2.13 -8.82 7.47
N VAL A 83 1.75 -7.53 7.37
CA VAL A 83 2.28 -6.48 8.26
C VAL A 83 1.91 -6.72 9.73
N GLY A 84 0.81 -7.43 10.01
CA GLY A 84 0.46 -7.84 11.37
C GLY A 84 1.26 -9.03 11.92
N THR A 85 1.96 -9.77 11.05
CA THR A 85 2.73 -10.97 11.42
C THR A 85 4.23 -10.73 11.55
N VAL A 86 4.72 -9.56 11.14
CA VAL A 86 6.13 -9.14 11.19
C VAL A 86 6.34 -7.98 12.15
#